data_AF-A0AAW1VEZ6-F1
#
_entry.id   AF-A0AAW1VEZ6-F1
#
_cell.length_a   1.000
_cell.length_b   1.000
_cell.length_c   1.000
_cell.angle_alpha   90.00
_cell.angle_beta   90.00
_cell.angle_gamma   90.00
#
_symmetry.space_group_name_H-M   'P 1'
#
loop_
_entity.id
_entity.type
_entity.pdbx_description
1 polymer ?
#
loop_
_entity_poly.entity_id
_entity_poly.type
_entity_poly.pdbx_seq_one_letter_code
_entity_poly.pdbx_strand_id
1 'polypeptide(L)'
;MQDLVREAEVIPVLLDCCNIDARNPLIMQWVILAIRNLCENNLNNQAVIAGMHNEGTVSSALIEEMGLTLHNDENGGIRIIPLDISR
;
A
#
# COMPACT_ATOMS: atom_id res chain seq x y z
N MET A 1 3.02 16.45 17.92
CA MET A 1 1.92 15.64 17.33
C MET A 1 2.39 14.91 16.08
N GLN A 2 2.98 15.59 15.09
CA GLN A 2 3.52 14.94 13.88
C GLN A 2 4.55 13.83 14.18
N ASP A 3 5.46 14.04 15.15
CA ASP A 3 6.46 13.04 15.51
C ASP A 3 5.83 11.81 16.19
N LEU A 4 4.86 12.01 17.08
CA LEU A 4 4.14 10.92 17.74
C LEU A 4 3.44 10.00 16.72
N VAL A 5 2.85 10.59 15.67
CA VAL A 5 2.19 9.82 14.59
C VAL A 5 3.19 8.99 13.80
N ARG A 6 4.42 9.50 13.61
CA ARG A 6 5.52 8.73 13.01
C ARG A 6 5.99 7.61 13.94
N GLU A 7 6.24 7.93 15.21
CA GLU A 7 6.73 6.98 16.22
C GLU A 7 5.74 5.83 16.47
N ALA A 8 4.44 6.09 16.32
CA ALA A 8 3.38 5.10 16.43
C ALA A 8 3.07 4.37 15.11
N GLU A 9 3.87 4.57 14.06
CA GLU A 9 3.71 3.92 12.74
C GLU A 9 2.32 4.12 12.11
N VAL A 10 1.71 5.27 12.34
CA VAL A 10 0.35 5.58 11.86
C VAL A 10 0.36 6.05 10.39
N ILE A 11 1.49 6.55 9.88
CA ILE A 11 1.61 7.03 8.49
C ILE A 11 1.27 5.93 7.47
N PRO A 12 1.84 4.71 7.54
CA PRO A 12 1.43 3.60 6.66
C PRO A 12 -0.05 3.25 6.79
N VAL A 13 -0.59 3.18 8.01
CA VAL A 13 -2.00 2.84 8.26
C VAL A 13 -2.95 3.85 7.61
N LEU A 14 -2.60 5.14 7.66
CA LEU A 14 -3.35 6.17 6.96
C LEU A 14 -3.29 5.95 5.44
N LEU A 15 -2.10 5.68 4.89
CA LEU A 15 -1.93 5.46 3.46
C LEU A 15 -2.67 4.20 2.94
N ASP A 16 -2.86 3.17 3.76
CA ASP A 16 -3.71 2.00 3.42
C ASP A 16 -5.18 2.39 3.19
N CYS A 17 -5.61 3.50 3.78
CA CYS A 17 -6.96 4.03 3.60
C CYS A 17 -7.10 4.88 2.32
N CYS A 18 -6.03 5.10 1.54
CA CYS A 18 -6.07 5.73 0.20
C CYS A 18 -6.61 4.77 -0.88
N ASN A 19 -7.65 4.01 -0.56
CA ASN A 19 -8.35 3.12 -1.48
C ASN A 19 -9.79 3.63 -1.69
N ILE A 20 -10.41 3.23 -2.80
CA ILE A 20 -11.82 3.56 -3.06
C ILE A 20 -12.69 2.75 -2.11
N ASP A 21 -13.29 3.40 -1.10
CA ASP A 21 -14.32 2.81 -0.24
C ASP A 21 -15.70 3.41 -0.58
N ALA A 22 -16.61 2.59 -1.09
CA ALA A 22 -17.97 3.02 -1.45
C ALA A 22 -18.81 3.48 -0.25
N ARG A 23 -18.50 3.01 0.96
CA ARG A 23 -19.20 3.39 2.20
C ARG A 23 -18.62 4.67 2.81
N ASN A 24 -17.38 5.01 2.47
CA ASN A 24 -16.76 6.27 2.87
C ASN A 24 -16.07 6.94 1.66
N PRO A 25 -16.86 7.55 0.75
CA PRO A 25 -16.34 8.10 -0.50
C PRO A 25 -15.30 9.23 -0.33
N LEU A 26 -15.20 9.79 0.89
CA LEU A 26 -14.30 10.88 1.22
C LEU A 26 -13.04 10.44 1.99
N ILE A 27 -12.91 9.16 2.35
CA ILE A 27 -11.80 8.69 3.19
C ILE A 27 -10.44 9.02 2.58
N MET A 28 -10.29 8.82 1.27
CA MET A 28 -9.06 9.11 0.55
C MET A 28 -8.68 10.59 0.64
N GLN A 29 -9.65 11.49 0.48
CA GLN A 29 -9.43 12.93 0.53
C GLN A 29 -9.04 13.37 1.94
N TRP A 30 -9.67 12.80 2.97
CA TRP A 30 -9.31 13.06 4.37
C TRP A 30 -7.90 12.55 4.71
N VAL A 31 -7.54 11.36 4.22
CA VAL A 31 -6.20 10.81 4.39
C VAL A 31 -5.17 11.70 3.70
N ILE A 32 -5.39 12.12 2.45
CA ILE A 32 -4.48 13.01 1.72
C ILE A 32 -4.26 14.31 2.51
N LEU A 33 -5.33 14.90 3.06
CA LEU A 33 -5.23 16.10 3.89
C LEU A 33 -4.43 15.85 5.17
N ALA A 34 -4.68 14.73 5.86
CA ALA A 34 -3.95 14.34 7.06
C ALA A 34 -2.46 14.16 6.75
N ILE A 35 -2.12 13.43 5.70
CA ILE A 35 -0.73 13.20 5.27
C ILE A 35 -0.03 14.52 4.89
N ARG A 36 -0.70 15.41 4.13
CA ARG A 36 -0.18 16.76 3.85
C ARG A 36 0.23 17.46 5.14
N ASN A 37 -0.66 17.49 6.12
CA ASN A 37 -0.41 18.18 7.40
C ASN A 37 0.64 17.48 8.26
N LEU A 38 0.78 16.16 8.16
CA LEU A 38 1.82 15.39 8.84
C LEU A 38 3.21 15.63 8.23
N CYS A 39 3.27 15.90 6.93
CA CYS A 39 4.52 16.13 6.19
C CYS A 39 4.91 17.61 6.09
N GLU A 40 3.99 18.55 6.35
CA GLU A 40 4.24 19.99 6.27
C GLU A 40 5.37 20.39 7.23
N ASN A 41 6.48 20.88 6.66
CA ASN A 41 7.73 21.23 7.35
C ASN A 41 8.38 20.10 8.17
N ASN A 42 8.08 18.83 7.86
CA ASN A 42 8.62 17.68 8.60
C ASN A 42 9.33 16.70 7.66
N LEU A 43 10.66 16.88 7.51
CA LEU A 43 11.50 16.06 6.64
C LEU A 43 11.55 14.58 7.08
N ASN A 44 11.45 14.31 8.39
CA ASN A 44 11.46 12.94 8.89
C ASN A 44 10.20 12.19 8.47
N ASN A 45 9.03 12.84 8.51
CA ASN A 45 7.79 12.23 8.03
C ASN A 45 7.79 12.07 6.50
N GLN A 46 8.35 13.02 5.77
CA GLN A 46 8.54 12.90 4.31
C GLN A 46 9.46 11.72 3.96
N ALA A 47 10.53 11.51 4.74
CA ALA A 47 11.47 10.42 4.53
C ALA A 47 10.83 9.03 4.70
N VAL A 48 9.87 8.89 5.63
CA VAL A 48 9.09 7.64 5.77
C VAL A 48 8.39 7.30 4.46
N ILE A 49 7.66 8.26 3.89
CA ILE A 49 6.91 8.05 2.64
C ILE A 49 7.87 7.81 1.47
N ALA A 50 8.97 8.57 1.39
CA ALA A 50 9.99 8.39 0.35
C ALA A 50 10.70 7.04 0.42
N GLY A 51 10.76 6.40 1.60
CA GLY A 51 11.31 5.06 1.78
C GLY A 51 10.32 3.93 1.46
N MET A 52 9.03 4.24 1.27
CA MET A 52 8.03 3.25 0.89
C MET A 52 8.26 2.81 -0.55
N HIS A 53 8.31 1.50 -0.76
CA HIS A 53 8.44 0.91 -2.08
C HIS A 53 7.52 -0.31 -2.19
N ASN A 54 7.22 -0.69 -3.42
CA ASN A 54 6.41 -1.87 -3.68
C ASN A 54 7.27 -3.12 -3.46
N GLU A 55 6.94 -3.92 -2.44
CA GLU A 55 7.61 -5.19 -2.10
C GLU A 55 7.17 -6.36 -3.01
N GLY A 56 6.32 -6.09 -4.01
CA GLY A 56 5.87 -7.05 -5.00
C GLY A 56 4.57 -7.76 -4.65
N THR A 57 4.35 -8.91 -5.28
CA THR A 57 3.15 -9.72 -5.08
C THR A 57 3.41 -10.79 -4.03
N VAL A 58 2.46 -10.95 -3.10
CA VAL A 58 2.49 -12.03 -2.12
C VAL A 58 1.64 -13.17 -2.66
N SER A 59 2.27 -14.32 -2.92
CA SER A 59 1.52 -15.55 -3.21
C SER A 59 0.76 -15.98 -1.94
N SER A 60 -0.50 -16.37 -2.10
CA SER A 60 -1.31 -16.94 -1.03
C SER A 60 -1.54 -18.41 -1.32
N ALA A 61 -1.53 -19.26 -0.29
CA ALA A 61 -1.80 -20.69 -0.41
C ALA A 61 -3.12 -20.98 -1.16
N LEU A 62 -4.13 -20.12 -0.98
CA LEU A 62 -5.40 -20.20 -1.70
C LEU A 62 -5.25 -20.02 -3.22
N ILE A 63 -4.38 -19.10 -3.65
CA ILE A 63 -4.16 -18.79 -5.07
C ILE A 63 -3.43 -19.97 -5.74
N GLU A 64 -2.46 -20.56 -5.03
CA GLU A 64 -1.73 -21.75 -5.49
C GLU A 64 -2.61 -23.00 -5.56
N GLU A 65 -3.47 -23.23 -4.56
CA GLU A 65 -4.46 -24.32 -4.58
C GLU A 65 -5.44 -24.21 -5.77
N MET A 66 -5.73 -22.98 -6.22
CA MET A 66 -6.53 -22.73 -7.42
C MET A 66 -5.75 -22.91 -8.73
N GLY A 67 -4.46 -23.27 -8.67
CA GLY A 67 -3.59 -23.39 -9.85
C GLY A 67 -3.27 -22.05 -10.48
N LEU A 68 -3.23 -20.97 -9.70
CA LEU A 68 -2.95 -19.60 -10.14
C LEU A 68 -1.71 -19.05 -9.43
N THR A 69 -1.13 -17.99 -9.97
CA THR A 69 -0.11 -17.18 -9.30
C THR A 69 -0.22 -15.71 -9.73
N LEU A 70 0.38 -14.81 -8.94
CA LEU A 70 0.41 -13.38 -9.19
C LEU A 70 1.74 -13.01 -9.86
N HIS A 71 1.68 -12.26 -10.95
CA HIS A 71 2.85 -11.75 -11.65
C HIS A 71 2.81 -10.23 -11.67
N ASN A 72 3.93 -9.60 -11.33
CA ASN A 72 4.10 -8.17 -11.48
C ASN A 72 4.42 -7.83 -12.93
N ASP A 73 3.59 -7.01 -13.53
CA ASP A 73 3.86 -6.38 -14.81
C ASP A 73 4.98 -5.34 -14.67
N GLU A 74 5.69 -5.06 -15.76
CA GLU A 74 6.78 -4.08 -15.82
C GLU A 74 6.30 -2.65 -15.47
N ASN A 75 4.98 -2.41 -15.59
CA ASN A 75 4.30 -1.17 -15.24
C ASN A 75 3.66 -1.15 -13.83
N GLY A 76 3.98 -2.12 -12.98
CA GLY A 76 3.45 -2.20 -11.59
C GLY A 76 2.00 -2.68 -11.48
N GLY A 77 1.43 -3.19 -12.57
CA GLY A 77 0.12 -3.88 -12.54
C GLY A 77 0.28 -5.33 -12.06
N ILE A 78 -0.65 -5.81 -11.24
CA ILE A 78 -0.67 -7.22 -10.81
C ILE A 78 -1.55 -8.02 -11.79
N ARG A 79 -0.99 -9.06 -12.40
CA ARG A 79 -1.73 -9.99 -13.28
C ARG A 79 -1.86 -11.36 -12.63
N ILE A 80 -3.00 -12.00 -12.85
CA ILE A 80 -3.22 -13.40 -12.47
C ILE A 80 -2.81 -14.26 -13.67
N ILE A 81 -1.88 -15.19 -13.45
CA ILE A 81 -1.43 -16.16 -14.46
C ILE A 81 -1.62 -17.59 -13.94
N PRO A 82 -1.76 -18.60 -14.81
CA PRO A 82 -1.76 -19.99 -14.39
C PRO A 82 -0.47 -20.35 -13.67
N LEU A 83 -0.56 -21.18 -12.62
CA LEU A 83 0.58 -21.78 -11.96
C LEU A 83 1.20 -22.80 -12.92
N ASP A 84 2.48 -22.65 -13.23
CA ASP A 84 3.18 -23.54 -14.17
C ASP A 84 3.53 -24.85 -13.45
N ILE A 85 2.60 -25.82 -13.49
CA ILE A 85 2.76 -27.14 -12.88
C ILE A 85 3.45 -28.06 -13.90
N SER A 86 4.70 -27.75 -14.25
CA SER A 86 5.53 -28.60 -15.10
C SER A 86 6.68 -29.21 -14.30
N ARG A 87 6.36 -30.28 -13.54
CA ARG A 87 7.30 -31.32 -13.11
C ARG A 87 6.58 -32.63 -12.77
#